data_AF-A0AA90NUL1-F1
#
_entry.id   AF-A0AA90NUL1-F1
#
_cell.length_a   1.000
_cell.length_b   1.000
_cell.length_c   1.000
_cell.angle_alpha   90.00
_cell.angle_beta   90.00
_cell.angle_gamma   90.00
#
_symmetry.space_group_name_H-M   'P 1'
#
loop_
_entity.id
_entity.type
_entity.pdbx_description
1 polymer ?
#
loop_
_entity_poly.entity_id
_entity_poly.type
_entity_poly.pdbx_seq_one_letter_code
_entity_poly.pdbx_strand_id
1 'polypeptide(L)'
;MAATDDFKALLLQSWYKLSDSALEKQLDCDILFRRFIALDISESVPDHSTFWRFRQKLDNLMFMDKLLQEINSQLIDQGLYIKSGGISIVDASVIEAKQCRPKDKDEQSTQNPDVKWNVKAGSDGKSESTYGYKAHINVDVDEDGLIKSIGYTEGNVHDSNCFTELLDGEESSGYADSAYSSKQHSECWMIEILITEALSSKNTI
;
A
#
# COMPACT_ATOMS: atom_id res chain seq x y z
N MET A 1 -17.20 -14.09 17.70
CA MET A 1 -16.39 -13.86 16.49
C MET A 1 -14.92 -13.93 16.83
N ALA A 2 -14.15 -14.72 16.09
CA ALA A 2 -12.70 -14.84 16.29
C ALA A 2 -11.96 -13.69 15.58
N ALA A 3 -10.75 -13.35 16.05
CA ALA A 3 -9.93 -12.29 15.43
C ALA A 3 -9.62 -12.57 13.94
N THR A 4 -9.61 -13.85 13.55
CA THR A 4 -9.45 -14.28 12.16
C THR A 4 -10.65 -13.89 11.29
N ASP A 5 -11.86 -13.90 11.84
CA ASP A 5 -13.08 -13.56 11.11
C ASP A 5 -13.15 -12.04 10.88
N ASP A 6 -12.73 -11.25 11.87
CA ASP A 6 -12.63 -9.79 11.76
C ASP A 6 -11.63 -9.39 10.66
N PHE A 7 -10.50 -10.10 10.58
CA PHE A 7 -9.51 -9.87 9.54
C PHE A 7 -10.03 -10.21 8.14
N LYS A 8 -10.74 -11.34 7.98
CA LYS A 8 -11.38 -11.70 6.71
C LYS A 8 -12.41 -10.66 6.27
N ALA A 9 -13.13 -10.06 7.22
CA ALA A 9 -14.06 -8.98 6.92
C ALA A 9 -13.33 -7.74 6.35
N LEU A 10 -12.13 -7.41 6.86
CA LEU A 10 -11.29 -6.34 6.30
C LEU A 10 -10.78 -6.66 4.88
N LEU A 11 -10.49 -7.92 4.57
CA LEU A 11 -10.12 -8.32 3.21
C LEU A 11 -11.28 -8.07 2.23
N LEU A 12 -12.50 -8.49 2.59
CA LEU A 12 -13.71 -8.20 1.80
C LEU A 12 -13.91 -6.69 1.64
N GLN A 13 -13.68 -5.93 2.72
CA GLN A 13 -13.77 -4.48 2.66
C GLN A 13 -12.83 -3.87 1.62
N SER A 14 -11.58 -4.34 1.57
CA SER A 14 -10.56 -3.89 0.61
C SER A 14 -10.92 -4.29 -0.82
N TRP A 15 -11.23 -5.57 -1.05
CA TRP A 15 -11.52 -6.11 -2.38
C TRP A 15 -12.76 -5.48 -3.04
N TYR A 16 -13.80 -5.23 -2.25
CA TYR A 16 -15.05 -4.64 -2.74
C TYR A 16 -15.13 -3.13 -2.52
N LYS A 17 -14.07 -2.49 -2.00
CA LYS A 17 -14.00 -1.04 -1.71
C LYS A 17 -15.19 -0.54 -0.88
N LEU A 18 -15.53 -1.28 0.17
CA LEU A 18 -16.70 -1.02 1.02
C LEU A 18 -16.36 -0.07 2.18
N SER A 19 -17.32 0.79 2.56
CA SER A 19 -17.25 1.47 3.86
C SER A 19 -17.61 0.51 5.00
N ASP A 20 -17.32 0.86 6.26
CA ASP A 20 -17.65 -0.01 7.40
C ASP A 20 -19.14 -0.32 7.49
N SER A 21 -19.99 0.69 7.28
CA SER A 21 -21.45 0.50 7.25
C SER A 21 -21.92 -0.29 6.03
N ALA A 22 -21.25 -0.14 4.88
CA ALA A 22 -21.55 -0.95 3.70
C ALA A 22 -21.16 -2.42 3.90
N LEU A 23 -20.04 -2.68 4.57
CA LEU A 23 -19.59 -4.03 4.93
C LEU A 23 -20.58 -4.70 5.88
N GLU A 24 -21.00 -4.01 6.95
CA GLU A 24 -22.03 -4.48 7.87
C GLU A 24 -23.31 -4.87 7.11
N LYS A 25 -23.80 -3.98 6.25
CA LYS A 25 -24.99 -4.26 5.44
C LYS A 25 -24.81 -5.46 4.51
N GLN A 26 -23.64 -5.62 3.92
CA GLN A 26 -23.35 -6.73 3.01
C GLN A 26 -23.25 -8.06 3.76
N LEU A 27 -22.65 -8.08 4.96
CA LEU A 27 -22.67 -9.24 5.84
C LEU A 27 -24.10 -9.59 6.28
N ASP A 28 -25.00 -8.61 6.42
CA ASP A 28 -26.39 -8.89 6.76
C ASP A 28 -27.20 -9.46 5.58
N CYS A 29 -26.96 -8.95 4.37
CA CYS A 29 -27.73 -9.29 3.18
C CYS A 29 -27.20 -10.50 2.40
N ASP A 30 -25.88 -10.74 2.39
CA ASP A 30 -25.24 -11.71 1.50
C ASP A 30 -24.65 -12.90 2.27
N ILE A 31 -25.17 -14.09 1.98
CA ILE A 31 -24.77 -15.35 2.61
C ILE A 31 -23.33 -15.72 2.22
N LEU A 32 -22.85 -15.34 1.03
CA LEU A 32 -21.48 -15.62 0.61
C LEU A 32 -20.48 -14.85 1.46
N PHE A 33 -20.81 -13.60 1.79
CA PHE A 33 -20.04 -12.75 2.68
C PHE A 33 -19.95 -13.36 4.08
N ARG A 34 -21.08 -13.80 4.64
CA ARG A 34 -21.10 -14.54 5.92
C ARG A 34 -20.27 -15.82 5.89
N ARG A 35 -20.43 -16.63 4.83
CA ARG A 35 -19.69 -17.87 4.65
C ARG A 35 -18.18 -17.64 4.60
N PHE A 36 -17.74 -16.58 3.93
CA PHE A 36 -16.32 -16.24 3.85
C PHE A 36 -15.71 -15.94 5.23
N ILE A 37 -16.40 -15.13 6.03
CA ILE A 37 -15.96 -14.79 7.40
C ILE A 37 -16.32 -15.86 8.44
N ALA A 38 -16.84 -17.02 8.00
CA ALA A 38 -17.30 -18.11 8.87
C ALA A 38 -18.35 -17.71 9.92
N LEU A 39 -19.20 -16.72 9.59
CA LEU A 39 -20.31 -16.28 10.44
C LEU A 39 -21.55 -17.14 10.16
N ASP A 40 -22.16 -17.67 11.23
CA ASP A 40 -23.38 -18.46 11.08
C ASP A 40 -24.59 -17.59 10.69
N ILE A 41 -25.63 -18.21 10.12
CA ILE A 41 -26.87 -17.52 9.75
C ILE A 41 -27.61 -17.03 11.00
N SER A 42 -27.50 -17.76 12.12
CA SER A 42 -28.13 -17.44 13.40
C SER A 42 -27.38 -16.36 14.21
N GLU A 43 -26.12 -16.08 13.87
CA GLU A 43 -25.32 -15.09 14.56
C GLU A 43 -25.62 -13.67 14.06
N SER A 44 -25.54 -12.69 14.98
CA SER A 44 -25.70 -11.28 14.61
C SER A 44 -24.43 -10.76 13.92
N VAL A 45 -24.61 -9.93 12.90
CA VAL A 45 -23.52 -9.24 12.23
C VAL A 45 -22.88 -8.22 13.18
N PRO A 46 -21.54 -8.10 13.20
CA PRO A 46 -20.87 -7.04 13.95
C PRO A 46 -21.24 -5.66 13.41
N ASP A 47 -21.51 -4.74 14.32
CA ASP A 47 -21.69 -3.32 14.00
C ASP A 47 -20.43 -2.73 13.37
N HIS A 48 -20.60 -1.75 12.47
CA HIS A 48 -19.51 -1.03 11.80
C HIS A 48 -18.40 -0.54 12.74
N SER A 49 -18.75 -0.16 13.98
CA SER A 49 -17.78 0.27 14.99
C SER A 49 -16.80 -0.83 15.42
N THR A 50 -17.18 -2.10 15.28
CA THR A 50 -16.34 -3.27 15.59
C THR A 50 -15.15 -3.35 14.64
N PHE A 51 -15.39 -3.22 13.33
CA PHE A 51 -14.33 -3.22 12.31
C PHE A 51 -13.37 -2.05 12.50
N TRP A 52 -13.90 -0.87 12.85
CA TRP A 52 -13.07 0.28 13.18
C TRP A 52 -12.15 0.01 14.38
N ARG A 53 -12.70 -0.51 15.49
CA ARG A 53 -11.90 -0.86 16.68
C ARG A 53 -10.86 -1.93 16.38
N PHE A 54 -11.20 -2.91 15.53
CA PHE A 54 -10.28 -3.96 15.13
C PHE A 54 -9.09 -3.39 14.33
N ARG A 55 -9.33 -2.50 13.35
CA ARG A 55 -8.25 -1.81 12.64
C ARG A 55 -7.37 -0.98 13.56
N GLN A 56 -7.97 -0.21 14.46
CA GLN A 56 -7.21 0.54 15.45
C GLN A 56 -6.33 -0.37 16.31
N LYS A 57 -6.81 -1.56 16.67
CA LYS A 57 -6.01 -2.54 17.42
C LYS A 57 -4.84 -3.07 16.59
N LEU A 58 -5.02 -3.36 15.30
CA LEU A 58 -3.94 -3.81 14.41
C LEU A 58 -2.86 -2.74 14.26
N ASP A 59 -3.28 -1.48 14.10
CA ASP A 59 -2.39 -0.33 13.95
C ASP A 59 -1.56 -0.09 15.22
N ASN A 60 -2.21 -0.05 16.38
CA ASN A 60 -1.54 0.12 17.68
C ASN A 60 -0.52 -0.98 17.99
N LEU A 61 -0.70 -2.18 17.44
CA LEU A 61 0.21 -3.29 17.64
C LEU A 61 1.30 -3.39 16.55
N MET A 62 1.22 -2.57 15.49
CA MET A 62 2.07 -2.66 14.28
C MET A 62 2.03 -4.07 13.65
N PHE A 63 0.83 -4.66 13.58
CA PHE A 63 0.67 -6.04 13.08
C PHE A 63 0.46 -6.14 11.57
N MET A 64 0.26 -5.02 10.88
CA MET A 64 -0.03 -5.02 9.44
C MET A 64 1.10 -5.67 8.62
N ASP A 65 2.35 -5.35 8.92
CA ASP A 65 3.51 -5.92 8.21
C ASP A 65 3.61 -7.42 8.43
N LYS A 66 3.39 -7.89 9.66
CA LYS A 66 3.39 -9.31 10.00
C LYS A 66 2.27 -10.06 9.30
N LEU A 67 1.08 -9.45 9.19
CA LEU A 67 -0.05 -10.05 8.49
C LEU A 67 0.22 -10.15 6.99
N LEU A 68 0.83 -9.12 6.37
CA LEU A 68 1.24 -9.18 4.97
C LEU A 68 2.29 -10.27 4.75
N GLN A 69 3.29 -10.37 5.62
CA GLN A 69 4.30 -11.43 5.56
C GLN A 69 3.68 -12.82 5.67
N GLU A 70 2.71 -12.99 6.56
CA GLU A 70 1.98 -14.26 6.73
C GLU A 70 1.15 -14.61 5.49
N ILE A 71 0.45 -13.65 4.89
CA ILE A 71 -0.26 -13.84 3.61
C ILE A 71 0.73 -14.29 2.54
N ASN A 72 1.85 -13.59 2.40
CA ASN A 72 2.88 -13.93 1.42
C ASN A 72 3.48 -15.32 1.68
N SER A 73 3.65 -15.72 2.94
CA SER A 73 4.10 -17.08 3.31
C SER A 73 3.09 -18.14 2.86
N GLN A 74 1.80 -17.92 3.10
CA GLN A 74 0.76 -18.85 2.69
C GLN A 74 0.67 -18.97 1.16
N LEU A 75 0.86 -17.87 0.42
CA LEU A 75 0.90 -17.91 -1.05
C LEU A 75 2.07 -18.75 -1.57
N ILE A 76 3.24 -18.69 -0.92
CA ILE A 76 4.41 -19.50 -1.26
C ILE A 76 4.14 -20.98 -1.01
N ASP A 77 3.58 -21.30 0.14
CA ASP A 77 3.27 -22.68 0.51
C ASP A 77 2.25 -23.32 -0.46
N GLN A 78 1.36 -22.51 -1.03
CA GLN A 78 0.42 -22.95 -2.07
C GLN A 78 1.01 -22.96 -3.49
N GLY A 79 2.28 -22.54 -3.66
CA GLY A 79 2.95 -22.46 -4.96
C GLY A 79 2.40 -21.35 -5.87
N LEU A 80 1.67 -20.39 -5.30
CA LEU A 80 1.12 -19.23 -6.00
C LEU A 80 2.08 -18.02 -5.99
N TYR A 81 3.22 -18.15 -5.31
CA TYR A 81 4.23 -17.10 -5.21
C TYR A 81 5.62 -17.72 -5.10
N ILE A 82 6.59 -17.23 -5.88
CA ILE A 82 7.97 -17.71 -5.89
C ILE A 82 8.88 -16.58 -5.39
N LYS A 83 9.49 -16.76 -4.21
CA LYS A 83 10.39 -15.73 -3.63
C LYS A 83 11.74 -15.60 -4.34
N SER A 84 12.23 -16.67 -4.98
CA SER A 84 13.61 -16.76 -5.45
C SER A 84 13.71 -16.56 -6.96
N GLY A 85 14.43 -15.51 -7.38
CA GLY A 85 14.67 -15.20 -8.79
C GLY A 85 13.62 -14.30 -9.46
N GLY A 86 12.59 -13.86 -8.72
CA GLY A 86 11.58 -12.91 -9.21
C GLY A 86 12.18 -11.55 -9.55
N ILE A 87 11.50 -10.85 -10.45
CA ILE A 87 11.82 -9.48 -10.84
C ILE A 87 10.98 -8.56 -9.96
N SER A 88 11.60 -7.55 -9.34
CA SER A 88 10.87 -6.58 -8.50
C SER A 88 10.62 -5.27 -9.25
N ILE A 89 9.39 -4.76 -9.19
CA ILE A 89 9.03 -3.40 -9.62
C ILE A 89 8.72 -2.57 -8.39
N VAL A 90 9.43 -1.44 -8.25
CA VAL A 90 9.22 -0.48 -7.17
C VAL A 90 8.64 0.82 -7.72
N ASP A 91 7.49 1.23 -7.19
CA ASP A 91 6.83 2.50 -7.51
C ASP A 91 6.47 3.31 -6.25
N ALA A 92 6.43 4.63 -6.37
CA ALA A 92 6.01 5.56 -5.31
C ALA A 92 4.67 6.21 -5.65
N SER A 93 3.63 5.89 -4.89
CA SER A 93 2.32 6.52 -4.98
C SER A 93 2.08 7.51 -3.84
N VAL A 94 1.61 8.71 -4.17
CA VAL A 94 1.27 9.74 -3.17
C VAL A 94 -0.15 9.51 -2.67
N ILE A 95 -0.32 9.29 -1.37
CA ILE A 95 -1.62 9.16 -0.72
C ILE A 95 -2.02 10.53 -0.19
N GLU A 96 -2.99 11.16 -0.87
CA GLU A 96 -3.50 12.48 -0.49
C GLU A 96 -4.31 12.42 0.82
N ALA A 97 -3.99 13.32 1.74
CA ALA A 97 -4.73 13.48 2.98
C ALA A 97 -6.07 14.18 2.73
N LYS A 98 -7.16 13.61 3.27
CA LYS A 98 -8.52 14.18 3.14
C LYS A 98 -8.71 15.56 3.75
N GLN A 99 -7.81 15.98 4.63
CA GLN A 99 -7.89 17.25 5.35
C GLN A 99 -6.52 17.93 5.34
N CYS A 100 -6.48 19.15 4.80
CA CYS A 100 -5.35 20.06 4.92
C CYS A 100 -5.81 21.28 5.69
N ARG A 101 -5.87 21.19 7.03
CA ARG A 101 -6.32 22.31 7.87
C ARG A 101 -5.14 23.25 8.15
N PRO A 102 -5.27 24.58 7.97
CA PRO A 102 -4.25 25.52 8.42
C PRO A 102 -4.08 25.44 9.94
N LYS A 103 -2.86 25.70 10.44
CA LYS A 103 -2.63 25.88 11.88
C LYS A 103 -3.45 27.08 12.37
N ASP A 104 -4.38 26.86 13.31
CA ASP A 104 -4.86 27.96 14.14
C ASP A 104 -3.71 28.38 15.07
N LYS A 105 -3.49 29.70 15.22
CA LYS A 105 -2.29 30.28 15.82
C LYS A 105 -2.05 29.91 17.29
N ASP A 106 -3.05 29.34 17.98
CA ASP A 106 -3.06 29.14 19.43
C ASP A 106 -3.43 27.72 19.89
N GLU A 107 -3.59 26.74 18.99
CA GLU A 107 -3.95 25.35 19.35
C GLU A 107 -2.91 24.32 18.87
N GLN A 108 -2.72 23.25 19.67
CA GLN A 108 -1.90 22.11 19.27
C GLN A 108 -2.51 21.45 18.03
N SER A 109 -1.69 21.29 16.99
CA SER A 109 -2.09 20.64 15.75
C SER A 109 -2.57 19.21 16.02
N THR A 110 -3.81 18.91 15.67
CA THR A 110 -4.36 17.54 15.67
C THR A 110 -3.95 16.74 14.43
N GLN A 111 -3.19 17.35 13.51
CA GLN A 111 -2.65 16.65 12.34
C GLN A 111 -1.51 15.72 12.74
N ASN A 112 -1.49 14.55 12.09
CA ASN A 112 -0.39 13.63 12.23
C ASN A 112 0.91 14.31 11.74
N PRO A 113 1.97 14.37 12.57
CA PRO A 113 3.22 15.05 12.23
C PRO A 113 3.90 14.51 10.96
N ASP A 114 3.61 13.26 10.60
CA ASP A 114 4.23 12.54 9.49
C ASP A 114 3.57 12.87 8.13
N VAL A 115 2.46 13.64 8.11
CA VAL A 115 1.85 14.15 6.88
C VAL A 115 2.56 15.43 6.43
N LYS A 116 3.17 15.41 5.25
CA LYS A 116 3.91 16.55 4.69
C LYS A 116 3.51 16.85 3.26
N TRP A 117 3.93 18.03 2.79
CA TRP A 117 3.77 18.42 1.39
C TRP A 117 4.77 17.66 0.52
N ASN A 118 4.24 16.90 -0.44
CA ASN A 118 4.98 16.40 -1.58
C ASN A 118 4.87 17.43 -2.71
N VAL A 119 6.00 17.97 -3.18
CA VAL A 119 6.04 18.92 -4.30
C VAL A 119 6.76 18.27 -5.47
N LYS A 120 6.05 18.12 -6.60
CA LYS A 120 6.58 17.57 -7.84
C LYS A 120 6.59 18.66 -8.90
N ALA A 121 7.69 18.79 -9.62
CA ALA A 121 7.75 19.65 -10.80
C ALA A 121 7.22 18.85 -12.00
N GLY A 122 6.08 19.27 -12.54
CA GLY A 122 5.54 18.72 -13.77
C GLY A 122 6.46 19.01 -14.96
N SER A 123 6.39 18.16 -15.98
CA SER A 123 7.14 18.35 -17.23
C SER A 123 6.73 19.62 -17.99
N ASP A 124 5.58 20.22 -17.63
CA ASP A 124 5.09 21.50 -18.11
C ASP A 124 5.66 22.72 -17.34
N GLY A 125 6.55 22.49 -16.38
CA GLY A 125 7.18 23.50 -15.54
C GLY A 125 6.30 23.99 -14.38
N LYS A 126 5.11 23.43 -14.17
CA LYS A 126 4.26 23.75 -13.03
C LYS A 126 4.57 22.84 -11.85
N SER A 127 4.63 23.42 -10.66
CA SER A 127 4.74 22.64 -9.43
C SER A 127 3.36 22.16 -8.98
N GLU A 128 3.17 20.85 -8.88
CA GLU A 128 2.03 20.25 -8.22
C GLU A 128 2.40 19.92 -6.77
N SER A 129 1.58 20.37 -5.83
CA SER A 129 1.77 20.13 -4.41
C SER A 129 0.61 19.33 -3.84
N THR A 130 0.91 18.15 -3.30
CA THR A 130 -0.06 17.28 -2.67
C THR A 130 0.30 17.12 -1.19
N TYR A 131 -0.65 17.34 -0.29
CA TYR A 131 -0.43 17.14 1.14
C TYR A 131 -0.79 15.69 1.51
N GLY A 132 0.16 14.93 2.04
CA GLY A 132 -0.05 13.50 2.21
C GLY A 132 1.16 12.69 2.65
N TYR A 133 1.08 11.39 2.38
CA TYR A 133 2.14 10.41 2.55
C TYR A 133 2.63 9.90 1.19
N LYS A 134 3.79 9.27 1.19
CA LYS A 134 4.24 8.44 0.08
C LYS A 134 4.18 6.97 0.48
N ALA A 135 3.55 6.17 -0.36
CA ALA A 135 3.59 4.72 -0.26
C ALA A 135 4.52 4.20 -1.36
N HIS A 136 5.57 3.50 -0.93
CA HIS A 136 6.49 2.80 -1.81
C HIS A 136 6.09 1.33 -1.82
N ILE A 137 5.76 0.80 -2.99
CA ILE A 137 5.23 -0.55 -3.14
C ILE A 137 6.21 -1.33 -4.01
N ASN A 138 6.69 -2.46 -3.51
CA ASN A 138 7.42 -3.44 -4.28
C ASN A 138 6.45 -4.55 -4.71
N VAL A 139 6.38 -4.77 -6.01
CA VAL A 139 5.54 -5.77 -6.65
C VAL A 139 6.42 -6.74 -7.42
N ASP A 140 6.13 -8.03 -7.32
CA ASP A 140 6.78 -9.07 -8.12
C ASP A 140 6.19 -9.11 -9.54
N VAL A 141 7.03 -9.27 -10.55
CA VAL A 141 6.64 -9.25 -11.98
C VAL A 141 6.25 -10.64 -12.51
N ASP A 142 6.31 -11.68 -11.69
CA ASP A 142 5.72 -12.95 -12.06
C ASP A 142 4.22 -12.77 -12.40
N GLU A 143 3.61 -13.75 -13.08
CA GLU A 143 2.35 -13.64 -13.82
C GLU A 143 1.19 -12.93 -13.09
N ASP A 144 1.20 -12.90 -11.75
CA ASP A 144 0.11 -12.45 -10.90
C ASP A 144 0.30 -11.07 -10.21
N GLY A 145 1.48 -10.43 -10.30
CA GLY A 145 1.66 -9.05 -9.80
C GLY A 145 1.47 -8.88 -8.29
N LEU A 146 2.09 -9.76 -7.48
CA LEU A 146 1.90 -9.80 -6.02
C LEU A 146 2.74 -8.76 -5.27
N ILE A 147 2.19 -8.19 -4.20
CA ILE A 147 2.89 -7.19 -3.38
C ILE A 147 3.88 -7.90 -2.44
N LYS A 148 5.18 -7.63 -2.62
CA LYS A 148 6.25 -8.16 -1.78
C LYS A 148 6.36 -7.40 -0.46
N SER A 149 6.44 -6.08 -0.56
CA SER A 149 6.69 -5.18 0.56
C SER A 149 6.06 -3.81 0.30
N ILE A 150 5.73 -3.11 1.39
CA ILE A 150 5.20 -1.75 1.35
C ILE A 150 5.95 -0.94 2.39
N GLY A 151 6.42 0.24 2.00
CA GLY A 151 7.02 1.23 2.89
C GLY A 151 6.23 2.52 2.85
N TYR A 152 6.08 3.19 4.00
CA TYR A 152 5.43 4.49 4.10
C TYR A 152 6.42 5.55 4.55
N THR A 153 6.43 6.69 3.87
CA THR A 153 7.23 7.84 4.26
C THR A 153 6.43 9.13 4.25
N GLU A 154 6.97 10.14 4.91
CA GLU A 154 6.44 11.50 4.84
C GLU A 154 6.46 12.01 3.38
N GLY A 155 5.48 12.82 2.99
CA GLY A 155 5.34 13.27 1.59
C GLY A 155 6.57 14.00 1.00
N ASN A 156 7.42 14.59 1.84
CA ASN A 156 8.63 15.32 1.42
C ASN A 156 9.89 14.44 1.29
N VAL A 157 9.83 13.16 1.69
CA VAL A 157 10.99 12.25 1.58
C VAL A 157 11.25 11.92 0.11
N HIS A 158 12.53 11.92 -0.28
CA HIS A 158 12.94 11.58 -1.63
C HIS A 158 12.97 10.06 -1.82
N ASP A 159 12.47 9.59 -2.97
CA ASP A 159 12.19 8.17 -3.22
C ASP A 159 13.46 7.30 -3.15
N SER A 160 14.60 7.85 -3.56
CA SER A 160 15.92 7.21 -3.44
C SER A 160 16.30 6.75 -2.03
N ASN A 161 15.69 7.25 -0.97
CA ASN A 161 16.05 6.82 0.39
C ASN A 161 15.34 5.52 0.81
N CYS A 162 14.28 5.13 0.10
CA CYS A 162 13.40 4.04 0.54
C CYS A 162 13.60 2.76 -0.28
N PHE A 163 14.41 2.84 -1.35
CA PHE A 163 14.57 1.75 -2.32
C PHE A 163 15.14 0.47 -1.70
N THR A 164 16.21 0.60 -0.90
CA THR A 164 16.93 -0.56 -0.35
C THR A 164 16.16 -1.30 0.74
N GLU A 165 15.24 -0.63 1.43
CA GLU A 165 14.42 -1.22 2.50
C GLU A 165 13.27 -2.07 1.95
N LEU A 166 12.96 -1.94 0.65
CA LEU A 166 11.86 -2.64 -0.01
C LEU A 166 12.29 -3.94 -0.68
N LEU A 167 13.59 -4.16 -0.86
CA LEU A 167 14.15 -5.33 -1.52
C LEU A 167 14.62 -6.36 -0.50
N ASP A 168 14.44 -7.64 -0.82
CA ASP A 168 14.82 -8.75 0.07
C ASP A 168 16.27 -9.22 -0.15
N GLY A 169 16.92 -8.82 -1.26
CA GLY A 169 18.28 -9.21 -1.61
C GLY A 169 18.38 -10.51 -2.42
N GLU A 170 17.26 -11.18 -2.65
CA GLU A 170 17.17 -12.44 -3.39
C GLU A 170 16.64 -12.24 -4.83
N GLU A 171 16.39 -10.99 -5.22
CA GLU A 171 15.91 -10.61 -6.54
C GLU A 171 16.95 -10.86 -7.64
N SER A 172 16.49 -11.35 -8.80
CA SER A 172 17.36 -11.48 -9.99
C SER A 172 17.56 -10.14 -10.69
N SER A 173 16.57 -9.25 -10.65
CA SER A 173 16.58 -7.92 -11.24
C SER A 173 15.55 -7.02 -10.57
N GLY A 174 15.82 -5.72 -10.54
CA GLY A 174 14.91 -4.71 -10.00
C GLY A 174 14.67 -3.59 -11.02
N TYR A 175 13.41 -3.21 -11.18
CA TYR A 175 12.93 -2.10 -12.00
C TYR A 175 12.31 -1.04 -11.11
N ALA A 176 12.65 0.22 -11.34
CA ALA A 176 12.10 1.34 -10.59
C ALA A 176 12.06 2.61 -11.43
N ASP A 177 11.23 3.57 -11.00
CA ASP A 177 11.24 4.91 -11.59
C ASP A 177 12.61 5.59 -11.40
N SER A 178 12.96 6.47 -12.35
CA SER A 178 14.10 7.37 -12.28
C SER A 178 14.27 8.12 -10.95
N ALA A 179 13.19 8.43 -10.23
CA ALA A 179 13.25 9.08 -8.91
C ALA A 179 13.95 8.23 -7.83
N TYR A 180 14.02 6.91 -8.02
CA TYR A 180 14.79 5.99 -7.18
C TYR A 180 16.27 5.92 -7.56
N SER A 181 16.68 6.53 -8.68
CA SER A 181 18.08 6.53 -9.12
C SER A 181 18.96 7.30 -8.13
N SER A 182 19.99 6.62 -7.62
CA SER A 182 21.08 7.24 -6.86
C SER A 182 22.40 6.57 -7.21
N LYS A 183 23.52 7.30 -7.09
CA LYS A 183 24.86 6.72 -7.34
C LYS A 183 25.10 5.45 -6.52
N GLN A 184 24.59 5.42 -5.29
CA GLN A 184 24.72 4.29 -4.38
C GLN A 184 23.95 3.06 -4.86
N HIS A 185 22.80 3.25 -5.51
CA HIS A 185 22.00 2.15 -6.08
C HIS A 185 22.64 1.58 -7.34
N SER A 186 23.19 2.43 -8.19
CA SER A 186 23.86 2.03 -9.44
C SER A 186 25.11 1.18 -9.20
N GLU A 187 25.78 1.36 -8.05
CA GLU A 187 27.02 0.65 -7.70
C GLU A 187 26.76 -0.66 -6.95
N CYS A 188 25.68 -0.74 -6.15
CA CYS A 188 25.39 -1.89 -5.30
C CYS A 188 24.46 -2.94 -5.92
N TRP A 189 23.72 -2.59 -6.98
CA TRP A 189 22.71 -3.48 -7.56
C TRP A 189 22.69 -3.37 -9.10
N MET A 190 22.47 -4.50 -9.80
CA MET A 190 22.18 -4.50 -11.25
C MET A 190 20.72 -4.07 -11.49
N ILE A 191 20.41 -2.81 -11.21
CA ILE A 191 19.07 -2.23 -11.42
C ILE A 191 19.00 -1.71 -12.85
N GLU A 192 18.10 -2.27 -13.66
CA GLU A 192 17.63 -1.59 -14.86
C GLU A 192 16.62 -0.53 -14.44
N ILE A 193 17.07 0.71 -14.31
CA ILE A 193 16.16 1.84 -14.15
C ILE A 193 15.45 2.00 -15.49
N LEU A 194 14.14 1.70 -15.50
CA LEU A 194 13.28 2.05 -16.62
C LEU A 194 13.13 3.57 -16.61
N ILE A 195 14.03 4.24 -17.32
CA ILE A 195 13.82 5.62 -17.75
C ILE A 195 12.61 5.54 -18.68
N THR A 196 11.44 5.93 -18.21
CA THR A 196 10.25 6.07 -19.05
C THR A 196 10.42 7.27 -19.98
N GLU A 197 11.28 7.16 -20.99
CA GLU A 197 11.15 7.93 -22.22
C GLU A 197 10.16 7.20 -23.16
N ALA A 198 8.89 7.10 -22.78
CA ALA A 198 7.89 6.51 -23.68
C ALA A 198 6.43 6.89 -23.40
N LEU A 199 6.12 8.14 -23.03
CA LEU A 199 4.76 8.70 -23.26
C LEU A 199 4.79 10.12 -23.82
N SER A 200 5.79 10.47 -24.64
CA SER A 200 5.78 11.69 -25.45
C SER A 200 6.50 11.51 -26.79
N SER A 201 5.92 10.69 -27.66
CA SER A 201 5.90 10.82 -29.13
C SER A 201 5.25 9.54 -29.67
N LYS A 202 4.04 9.58 -30.19
CA LYS A 202 3.81 9.91 -31.60
C LYS A 202 2.38 10.43 -31.76
N ASN A 203 2.27 11.75 -31.83
CA ASN A 203 1.27 12.39 -32.66
C ASN A 203 2.02 12.96 -33.87
N THR A 204 2.16 12.17 -34.94
CA THR A 204 2.43 12.55 -36.34
C THR A 204 2.44 11.25 -37.16
N ILE A 205 1.33 10.90 -37.80
CA ILE A 205 1.03 11.08 -39.24
C ILE A 205 -0.50 11.12 -39.35
#